data_AF-A0A1I2CIJ0-F1
#
_entry.id   AF-A0A1I2CIJ0-F1
#
_cell.length_a   1.000
_cell.length_b   1.000
_cell.length_c   1.000
_cell.angle_alpha   90.00
_cell.angle_beta   90.00
_cell.angle_gamma   90.00
#
_symmetry.space_group_name_H-M   'P 1'
#
loop_
_entity.id
_entity.type
_entity.pdbx_description
1 polymer ?
#
loop_
_entity_poly.entity_id
_entity_poly.type
_entity_poly.pdbx_seq_one_letter_code
_entity_poly.pdbx_strand_id
1 'polypeptide(L)'
;MNKPEYGNDPHRWRVTISHVDPDAVYRSIRALNGFRSWEDPPRTLYQLATTTLEVVRDTGTWTLLINGASTDCVQDTVARLGYQPDDVKPHPLPELAGLPEQVQRARLRNAGAA
;
A
#
# COMPACT_ATOMS: atom_id res chain seq x y z
N MET A 1 -3.16 27.80 17.33
CA MET A 1 -2.45 26.74 16.57
C MET A 1 -3.44 26.17 15.56
N ASN A 2 -3.31 26.55 14.29
CA ASN A 2 -4.14 26.02 13.21
C ASN A 2 -3.73 24.57 12.96
N LYS A 3 -4.58 23.62 13.35
CA LYS A 3 -4.46 22.25 12.85
C LYS A 3 -4.76 22.32 11.35
N PRO A 4 -3.89 21.83 10.47
CA PRO A 4 -4.24 21.70 9.07
C PRO A 4 -5.49 20.84 8.99
N GLU A 5 -6.58 21.42 8.49
CA GLU A 5 -7.76 20.69 8.05
C GLU A 5 -7.34 19.92 6.80
N TYR A 6 -6.76 18.74 7.03
CA TYR A 6 -6.49 17.78 5.99
C TYR A 6 -7.86 17.38 5.40
N GLY A 7 -8.10 17.83 4.17
CA GLY A 7 -9.26 17.45 3.39
C GLY A 7 -9.47 15.93 3.37
N ASN A 8 -10.67 15.54 2.95
CA ASN A 8 -11.27 14.20 2.87
C ASN A 8 -10.43 13.07 2.20
N ASP A 9 -9.13 13.20 2.03
CA ASP A 9 -8.24 12.13 1.62
C ASP A 9 -8.13 11.07 2.74
N PRO A 10 -8.64 9.84 2.54
CA PRO A 10 -8.65 8.81 3.58
C PRO A 10 -7.24 8.26 3.86
N HIS A 11 -6.24 8.61 3.04
CA HIS A 11 -4.88 8.11 3.16
C HIS A 11 -3.87 9.27 3.28
N ARG A 12 -3.14 9.29 4.40
CA ARG A 12 -2.11 10.31 4.68
C ARG A 12 -0.71 9.71 4.76
N TRP A 13 -0.61 8.40 4.88
CA TRP A 13 0.63 7.66 5.06
C TRP A 13 0.69 6.48 4.12
N ARG A 14 1.90 6.20 3.64
CA ARG A 14 2.25 5.02 2.85
C ARG A 14 3.41 4.28 3.50
N VAL A 15 3.36 2.97 3.46
CA VAL A 15 4.49 2.07 3.69
C VAL A 15 4.83 1.36 2.40
N THR A 16 6.11 1.28 2.08
CA THR A 16 6.64 0.49 0.97
C THR A 16 7.47 -0.67 1.51
N ILE A 17 7.20 -1.89 1.01
CA ILE A 17 7.97 -3.10 1.31
C ILE A 17 8.41 -3.71 -0.02
N SER A 18 9.73 -3.83 -0.23
CA SER A 18 10.31 -4.37 -1.46
C SER A 18 10.56 -5.87 -1.36
N HIS A 19 10.76 -6.54 -2.50
CA HIS A 19 11.07 -7.96 -2.59
C HIS A 19 10.00 -8.88 -1.96
N VAL A 20 8.74 -8.47 -2.00
CA VAL A 20 7.65 -9.28 -1.47
C VAL A 20 7.34 -10.45 -2.39
N ASP A 21 6.95 -11.60 -1.83
CA ASP A 21 6.29 -12.64 -2.61
C ASP A 21 4.80 -12.28 -2.73
N PRO A 22 4.27 -11.99 -3.94
CA PRO A 22 2.88 -11.63 -4.12
C PRO A 22 1.93 -12.75 -3.65
N ASP A 23 2.31 -14.02 -3.77
CA ASP A 23 1.50 -15.14 -3.31
C ASP A 23 1.45 -15.21 -1.78
N ALA A 24 2.55 -14.89 -1.11
CA ALA A 24 2.59 -14.80 0.34
C ALA A 24 1.73 -13.64 0.86
N VAL A 25 1.84 -12.45 0.24
CA VAL A 25 0.98 -11.30 0.55
C VAL A 25 -0.50 -11.68 0.40
N TYR A 26 -0.85 -12.32 -0.72
CA TYR A 26 -2.20 -12.79 -0.97
C TYR A 26 -2.70 -13.76 0.12
N ARG A 27 -1.91 -14.77 0.47
CA ARG A 27 -2.26 -15.73 1.54
C ARG A 27 -2.49 -15.02 2.87
N SER A 28 -1.66 -14.04 3.23
CA SER A 28 -1.82 -13.25 4.46
C SER A 28 -3.08 -12.38 4.44
N ILE A 29 -3.34 -11.64 3.35
CA ILE A 29 -4.56 -10.84 3.21
C ILE A 29 -5.81 -11.72 3.30
N ARG A 30 -5.78 -12.90 2.66
CA ARG A 30 -6.88 -13.87 2.72
C ARG A 30 -7.12 -14.36 4.15
N ALA A 31 -6.07 -14.67 4.90
CA ALA A 31 -6.18 -15.08 6.30
C ALA A 31 -6.79 -13.97 7.17
N LEU A 32 -6.47 -12.70 6.89
CA LEU A 32 -7.01 -11.55 7.60
C LEU A 32 -8.47 -11.22 7.25
N ASN A 33 -8.90 -11.45 6.00
CA ASN A 33 -10.24 -11.13 5.52
C ASN A 33 -11.25 -12.30 5.59
N GLY A 34 -10.79 -13.54 5.79
CA GLY A 34 -11.67 -14.70 6.03
C GLY A 34 -12.38 -15.29 4.79
N PHE A 35 -12.01 -14.92 3.56
CA PHE A 35 -12.70 -15.41 2.35
C PHE A 35 -12.30 -16.85 1.92
N ARG A 36 -13.30 -17.69 1.61
CA ARG A 36 -13.16 -18.99 0.93
C ARG A 36 -13.45 -18.82 -0.57
N SER A 37 -12.40 -18.91 -1.38
CA SER A 37 -12.40 -18.89 -2.85
C SER A 37 -12.68 -17.54 -3.51
N TRP A 38 -11.76 -17.15 -4.39
CA TRP A 38 -12.01 -16.21 -5.48
C TRP A 38 -11.10 -16.64 -6.63
N GLU A 39 -11.67 -16.77 -7.83
CA GLU A 39 -10.98 -16.74 -9.12
C GLU A 39 -10.00 -15.56 -9.21
N ASP A 40 -8.81 -15.86 -9.73
CA ASP A 40 -7.66 -14.97 -9.91
C ASP A 40 -8.06 -13.55 -10.36
N PRO A 41 -8.11 -12.55 -9.47
CA PRO A 41 -8.50 -11.23 -9.88
C PRO A 41 -7.32 -10.58 -10.60
N PRO A 42 -7.54 -9.87 -11.72
CA PRO A 42 -6.50 -9.08 -12.39
C PRO A 42 -6.05 -7.86 -11.57
N ARG A 43 -6.30 -7.84 -10.24
CA ARG A 43 -6.26 -6.65 -9.40
C ARG A 43 -5.25 -6.74 -8.28
N THR A 44 -4.21 -5.96 -8.52
CA THR A 44 -3.10 -5.49 -7.69
C THR A 44 -3.51 -4.77 -6.41
N LEU A 45 -4.79 -4.50 -6.14
CA LEU A 45 -5.27 -3.58 -5.10
C LEU A 45 -6.25 -4.29 -4.13
N TYR A 46 -5.98 -4.22 -2.82
CA TYR A 46 -6.78 -4.83 -1.76
C TYR A 46 -7.23 -3.77 -0.75
N GLN A 47 -8.46 -3.88 -0.24
CA GLN A 47 -8.97 -3.02 0.82
C GLN A 47 -9.05 -3.81 2.14
N LEU A 48 -8.42 -3.30 3.19
CA LEU A 48 -8.69 -3.66 4.58
C LEU A 48 -9.44 -2.52 5.26
N ALA A 49 -10.02 -2.78 6.43
CA ALA A 49 -10.91 -1.85 7.14
C ALA A 49 -10.36 -0.42 7.27
N THR A 50 -9.05 -0.25 7.48
CA THR A 50 -8.39 1.05 7.71
C THR A 50 -7.26 1.36 6.73
N THR A 51 -6.96 0.44 5.80
CA THR A 51 -5.82 0.57 4.88
C THR A 51 -6.12 0.01 3.50
N THR A 52 -5.47 0.57 2.50
CA THR A 52 -5.53 0.11 1.11
C THR A 52 -4.15 -0.40 0.71
N LEU A 53 -4.08 -1.61 0.17
CA LEU A 53 -2.84 -2.31 -0.16
C LEU A 53 -2.73 -2.45 -1.67
N GLU A 54 -1.53 -2.27 -2.23
CA GLU A 54 -1.25 -2.40 -3.66
C GLU A 54 0.02 -3.22 -3.88
N VAL A 55 0.00 -4.31 -4.66
CA VAL A 55 1.16 -5.18 -4.94
C VAL A 55 1.70 -4.96 -6.34
N VAL A 56 2.60 -4.02 -6.52
CA VAL A 56 3.10 -3.62 -7.84
C VAL A 56 4.35 -4.41 -8.25
N ARG A 57 4.47 -4.75 -9.54
CA ARG A 57 5.71 -5.27 -10.13
C ARG A 57 6.43 -4.16 -10.88
N ASP A 58 7.70 -3.96 -10.60
CA ASP A 58 8.57 -3.05 -11.35
C ASP A 58 9.95 -3.65 -11.51
N THR A 59 10.52 -3.56 -12.72
CA THR A 59 11.88 -4.02 -13.05
C THR A 59 12.25 -5.43 -12.52
N GLY A 60 11.27 -6.32 -12.36
CA GLY A 60 11.47 -7.68 -11.85
C GLY A 60 11.32 -7.83 -10.33
N THR A 61 11.12 -6.74 -9.60
CA THR A 61 10.86 -6.72 -8.16
C THR A 61 9.38 -6.50 -7.88
N TRP A 62 8.84 -7.26 -6.94
CA TRP A 62 7.50 -7.04 -6.39
C TRP A 62 7.59 -6.15 -5.16
N THR A 63 6.69 -5.17 -5.10
CA THR A 63 6.63 -4.18 -4.02
C THR A 63 5.21 -4.11 -3.48
N LEU A 64 5.06 -4.19 -2.17
CA LEU A 64 3.79 -3.94 -1.49
C LEU A 64 3.74 -2.48 -1.01
N LEU A 65 2.68 -1.78 -1.38
CA LEU A 65 2.34 -0.45 -0.91
C LEU A 65 1.16 -0.58 0.05
N ILE A 66 1.25 0.01 1.24
CA ILE A 66 0.16 0.03 2.23
C ILE A 66 -0.15 1.48 2.54
N ASN A 67 -1.34 1.95 2.16
CA ASN A 67 -1.80 3.31 2.39
C ASN A 67 -2.82 3.33 3.54
N GLY A 68 -2.71 4.30 4.45
CA GLY A 68 -3.60 4.41 5.62
C GLY A 68 -3.76 5.85 6.10
N ALA A 69 -4.74 6.08 6.96
CA ALA A 69 -5.04 7.42 7.50
C ALA A 69 -3.98 7.93 8.49
N SER A 70 -3.27 7.02 9.17
CA SER A 70 -2.21 7.31 10.14
C SER A 70 -1.06 6.30 10.02
N THR A 71 0.09 6.65 10.58
CA THR A 71 1.25 5.76 10.72
C THR A 71 0.88 4.50 11.52
N ASP A 72 0.09 4.65 12.58
CA ASP A 72 -0.35 3.54 13.42
C ASP A 72 -1.20 2.53 12.62
N CYS A 73 -2.11 3.01 11.76
CA CYS A 73 -2.95 2.12 10.93
C CYS A 73 -2.10 1.33 9.93
N VAL A 74 -1.10 1.96 9.30
CA VAL A 74 -0.23 1.23 8.36
C VAL A 74 0.70 0.26 9.10
N GLN A 75 1.20 0.62 10.28
CA GLN A 75 2.03 -0.26 11.11
C GLN A 75 1.26 -1.47 11.66
N ASP A 76 0.01 -1.29 12.10
CA ASP A 76 -0.87 -2.40 12.50
C ASP A 76 -1.05 -3.39 11.34
N THR A 77 -1.36 -2.88 10.14
CA THR A 77 -1.49 -3.73 8.94
C THR A 77 -0.19 -4.45 8.61
N VAL A 78 0.97 -3.79 8.69
CA VAL A 78 2.30 -4.43 8.49
C VAL A 78 2.49 -5.59 9.46
N ALA A 79 2.25 -5.36 10.75
CA ALA A 79 2.43 -6.37 11.79
C ALA A 79 1.48 -7.56 11.59
N ARG A 80 0.22 -7.29 11.22
CA ARG A 80 -0.78 -8.33 10.93
C ARG A 80 -0.46 -9.16 9.70
N LEU A 81 0.29 -8.60 8.74
CA LEU A 81 0.79 -9.34 7.58
C LEU A 81 2.08 -10.12 7.87
N GLY A 82 2.68 -9.93 9.05
CA GLY A 82 3.89 -10.63 9.48
C GLY A 82 5.21 -9.99 9.02
N TYR A 83 5.17 -8.76 8.50
CA TYR A 83 6.37 -8.02 8.12
C TYR A 83 7.02 -7.35 9.34
N GLN A 84 8.35 -7.31 9.36
CA GLN A 84 9.07 -6.60 10.41
C GLN A 84 9.11 -5.09 10.12
N PRO A 85 9.11 -4.24 11.16
CA PRO A 85 9.22 -2.79 10.97
C PRO A 85 10.50 -2.35 10.24
N ASP A 86 11.57 -3.13 10.31
CA ASP A 86 12.85 -2.82 9.66
C ASP A 86 12.80 -2.99 8.12
N ASP A 87 11.84 -3.78 7.61
CA ASP A 87 11.64 -3.99 6.17
C ASP A 87 10.77 -2.90 5.52
N VAL A 88 10.30 -1.94 6.34
CA VAL A 88 9.28 -0.96 5.98
C VAL A 88 9.90 0.41 5.79
N LYS A 89 9.59 1.04 4.65
CA LYS A 89 9.92 2.45 4.40
C LYS A 89 8.64 3.29 4.47
N PRO A 90 8.43 4.08 5.55
CA PRO A 90 7.28 4.95 5.68
C PRO A 90 7.49 6.26 4.92
N HIS A 91 6.42 6.75 4.27
CA HIS A 91 6.39 7.99 3.51
C HIS A 91 5.06 8.73 3.77
N PRO A 92 5.06 10.05 4.00
CA PRO A 92 3.84 10.83 3.99
C PRO A 92 3.26 10.91 2.56
N LEU A 93 1.94 10.88 2.41
CA LEU A 93 1.30 11.16 1.13
C LEU A 93 1.16 12.68 0.91
N PRO A 94 1.21 13.17 -0.35
CA PRO A 94 1.23 12.44 -1.62
C PRO A 94 2.64 12.14 -2.16
N GLU A 95 3.66 12.01 -1.30
CA GLU A 95 5.04 11.79 -1.75
C GLU A 95 5.14 10.56 -2.67
N LEU A 96 5.76 10.78 -3.84
CA LEU A 96 6.01 9.75 -4.84
C LEU A 96 7.40 9.12 -4.68
N ALA A 97 8.26 9.71 -3.84
CA ALA A 97 9.56 9.14 -3.53
C ALA A 97 9.39 7.75 -2.89
N GLY A 98 10.30 6.83 -3.23
CA GLY A 98 10.25 5.45 -2.75
C GLY A 98 9.23 4.55 -3.48
N LEU A 99 8.39 5.08 -4.37
CA LEU A 99 7.60 4.25 -5.27
C LEU A 99 8.46 3.70 -6.42
N PRO A 100 8.08 2.58 -7.03
CA PRO A 100 8.73 2.12 -8.25
C PRO A 100 8.51 3.11 -9.42
N GLU A 101 9.49 3.22 -10.32
CA GLU A 101 9.54 4.31 -11.31
C GLU A 101 8.33 4.31 -12.24
N GLN A 102 7.88 3.12 -12.68
CA GLN A 102 6.71 2.98 -13.52
C GLN A 102 5.43 3.45 -12.83
N VAL A 103 5.31 3.21 -11.52
CA VAL A 103 4.17 3.65 -10.71
C VAL A 103 4.20 5.17 -10.55
N GLN A 104 5.38 5.75 -10.28
CA GLN A 104 5.54 7.21 -10.23
C GLN A 104 5.11 7.86 -11.54
N ARG A 105 5.61 7.37 -12.68
CA ARG A 105 5.26 7.88 -14.03
C ARG A 105 3.75 7.76 -14.31
N ALA A 106 3.14 6.62 -13.97
CA ALA A 106 1.70 6.42 -14.15
C ALA A 106 0.85 7.37 -13.29
N ARG A 107 1.24 7.57 -12.01
CA ARG A 107 0.55 8.49 -11.09
C ARG A 107 0.71 9.95 -11.53
N LEU A 108 1.90 10.35 -11.99
CA LEU A 108 2.15 11.69 -12.56
C LEU A 108 1.33 11.94 -13.82
N ARG A 109 1.27 10.97 -14.75
CA ARG A 109 0.45 11.07 -15.97
C ARG A 109 -1.03 11.29 -15.62
N ASN A 110 -1.55 10.58 -14.62
CA ASN A 110 -2.95 10.71 -14.21
C ASN A 110 -3.23 12.02 -13.46
N ALA A 111 -2.24 12.55 -12.73
CA ALA A 111 -2.36 13.83 -12.02
C ALA A 111 -2.34 15.05 -12.96
N GLY A 112 -1.66 14.95 -14.11
CA GLY A 112 -1.63 16.01 -15.13
C GLY A 112 -2.72 15.93 -16.20
N ALA A 113 -3.63 14.95 -16.11
CA ALA A 113 -4.74 14.75 -17.05
C ALA A 113 -6.09 15.29 -16.54
N ALA A 114 -6.08 16.07 -15.46
CA ALA A 114 -7.26 16.67 -14.83
C ALA A 114 -7.34 18.18 -15.10
#